data_AF-A0A5N6F223-F1
#
_entry.id   AF-A0A5N6F223-F1
#
_cell.length_a   1.000
_cell.length_b   1.000
_cell.length_c   1.000
_cell.angle_alpha   90.00
_cell.angle_beta   90.00
_cell.angle_gamma   90.00
#
_symmetry.space_group_name_H-M   'P 1'
#
loop_
_entity.id
_entity.type
_entity.pdbx_description
1 polymer ?
#
loop_
_entity_poly.entity_id
_entity_poly.type
_entity_poly.pdbx_seq_one_letter_code
_entity_poly.pdbx_strand_id
1 'polypeptide(L)'
;MTPPPTEILHLDTELGYRWILSDAERAHIAFLLKTGTDAITLRGNIMAQERRVCAHCGKYSGLDDLVHNALTLGIHSDDFMLDVLQHGPKNPSPPHNLLCSNCGEQHEGTFYWIPNIDWI
;
A
#
# COMPACT_ATOMS: atom_id res chain seq x y z
N MET A 1 -6.83 5.14 17.13
CA MET A 1 -6.25 3.93 16.53
C MET A 1 -4.75 3.95 16.75
N THR A 2 -4.16 2.81 17.12
CA THR A 2 -2.70 2.64 17.15
C THR A 2 -2.18 2.72 15.71
N PRO A 3 -1.07 3.45 15.45
CA PRO A 3 -0.45 3.45 14.13
C PRO A 3 -0.04 2.02 13.74
N PRO A 4 -0.33 1.58 12.50
CA PRO A 4 0.27 0.36 11.97
C PRO A 4 1.80 0.49 11.97
N PRO A 5 2.54 -0.60 12.19
CA PRO A 5 3.99 -0.54 12.25
C PRO A 5 4.60 -0.11 10.90
N THR A 6 5.64 0.71 10.98
CA THR A 6 6.52 1.05 9.87
C THR A 6 7.96 0.77 10.28
N GLU A 7 8.71 0.12 9.41
CA GLU A 7 10.15 -0.10 9.57
C GLU A 7 10.92 0.90 8.69
N ILE A 8 11.89 1.60 9.27
CA ILE A 8 12.74 2.56 8.57
C ILE A 8 13.92 1.81 7.94
N LEU A 9 14.04 1.91 6.62
CA LEU A 9 15.14 1.36 5.83
C LEU A 9 16.13 2.48 5.53
N HIS A 10 17.40 2.25 5.85
CA HIS A 10 18.49 3.16 5.49
C HIS A 10 19.07 2.70 4.16
N LEU A 11 18.78 3.46 3.10
CA LEU A 11 19.24 3.18 1.75
C LEU A 11 20.42 4.10 1.43
N ASP A 12 21.21 3.76 0.42
CA ASP A 12 22.44 4.48 0.11
C ASP A 12 22.23 5.99 -0.14
N THR A 13 21.07 6.36 -0.69
CA THR A 13 20.76 7.73 -1.11
C THR A 13 19.53 8.34 -0.43
N GLU A 14 18.72 7.55 0.27
CA GLU A 14 17.46 8.01 0.87
C GLU A 14 16.98 7.12 2.02
N LEU A 15 15.90 7.53 2.70
CA LEU A 15 15.20 6.68 3.66
C LEU A 15 14.02 5.98 2.98
N GLY A 16 13.91 4.68 3.18
CA GLY A 16 12.73 3.91 2.85
C GLY A 16 11.86 3.66 4.08
N TYR A 17 10.57 3.52 3.86
CA TYR A 17 9.57 3.26 4.88
C TYR A 17 8.81 2.02 4.48
N ARG A 18 9.11 0.90 5.14
CA ARG A 18 8.37 -0.34 4.93
C ARG A 18 7.11 -0.30 5.78
N TRP A 19 6.00 -0.03 5.13
CA TRP A 19 4.68 -0.10 5.73
C TRP A 19 4.30 -1.55 5.93
N ILE A 20 4.39 -2.03 7.18
CA ILE A 20 4.10 -3.42 7.51
C ILE A 20 2.61 -3.65 7.39
N LEU A 21 2.22 -4.68 6.65
CA LEU A 21 0.83 -4.99 6.40
C LEU A 21 0.18 -5.50 7.68
N SER A 22 -0.72 -4.70 8.24
CA SER A 22 -1.54 -5.09 9.39
C SER A 22 -2.59 -6.13 9.01
N ASP A 23 -3.10 -6.86 10.00
CA ASP A 23 -4.16 -7.85 9.78
C ASP A 23 -5.42 -7.22 9.16
N ALA A 24 -5.75 -5.98 9.53
CA ALA A 24 -6.88 -5.25 8.98
C ALA A 24 -6.67 -4.90 7.50
N GLU A 25 -5.49 -4.39 7.13
CA GLU A 25 -5.16 -4.11 5.73
C GLU A 25 -5.16 -5.41 4.90
N ARG A 26 -4.58 -6.49 5.43
CA ARG A 26 -4.55 -7.79 4.77
C ARG A 26 -5.95 -8.35 4.53
N ALA A 27 -6.81 -8.31 5.54
CA ALA A 27 -8.20 -8.74 5.41
C ALA A 27 -8.98 -7.89 4.40
N HIS A 28 -8.73 -6.57 4.39
CA HIS A 28 -9.38 -5.68 3.44
C HIS A 28 -8.94 -5.95 1.99
N ILE A 29 -7.63 -6.11 1.75
CA ILE A 29 -7.10 -6.45 0.42
C ILE A 29 -7.66 -7.80 -0.06
N ALA A 30 -7.71 -8.80 0.82
CA ALA A 30 -8.27 -10.11 0.50
C ALA A 30 -9.75 -10.01 0.08
N PHE A 31 -10.54 -9.18 0.77
CA PHE A 31 -11.91 -8.88 0.39
C PHE A 31 -12.02 -8.20 -0.98
N LEU A 32 -11.20 -7.16 -1.24
CA LEU A 32 -11.19 -6.44 -2.52
C LEU A 32 -10.88 -7.37 -3.70
N LEU A 33 -9.93 -8.29 -3.51
CA LEU A 33 -9.46 -9.22 -4.55
C LEU A 33 -10.19 -10.57 -4.55
N LYS A 34 -11.20 -10.74 -3.70
CA LYS A 34 -12.02 -11.97 -3.58
C LYS A 34 -11.14 -13.22 -3.38
N THR A 35 -10.11 -13.10 -2.54
CA THR A 35 -9.12 -14.15 -2.28
C THR A 35 -8.95 -14.40 -0.77
N GLY A 36 -8.15 -15.39 -0.41
CA GLY A 36 -7.76 -15.64 0.98
C GLY A 36 -6.59 -14.75 1.42
N THR A 37 -6.49 -14.47 2.73
CA THR A 37 -5.38 -13.66 3.28
C THR A 37 -4.01 -14.34 3.15
N ASP A 38 -4.01 -15.66 3.01
CA ASP A 38 -2.86 -16.53 2.73
C ASP A 38 -2.32 -16.38 1.31
N ALA A 39 -3.15 -15.94 0.37
CA ALA A 39 -2.73 -15.64 -1.00
C ALA A 39 -1.90 -14.34 -1.10
N ILE A 40 -1.89 -13.50 -0.06
CA ILE A 40 -1.08 -12.28 0.01
C ILE A 40 0.24 -12.64 0.71
N THR A 41 1.32 -12.82 -0.02
CA THR A 41 2.59 -13.33 0.57
C THR A 41 3.47 -12.22 1.13
N LEU A 42 3.24 -10.97 0.72
CA LEU A 42 4.01 -9.81 1.15
C LEU A 42 3.88 -9.53 2.65
N ARG A 43 4.99 -9.11 3.25
CA ARG A 43 5.04 -8.53 4.60
C ARG A 43 4.60 -7.07 4.63
N GLY A 44 4.81 -6.33 3.55
CA GLY A 44 4.53 -4.90 3.46
C GLY A 44 5.02 -4.31 2.15
N ASN A 45 4.81 -3.01 1.95
CA ASN A 45 5.31 -2.26 0.79
C ASN A 45 6.32 -1.20 1.23
N ILE A 46 7.26 -0.86 0.35
CA ILE A 46 8.32 0.11 0.64
C ILE A 46 8.00 1.43 -0.06
N MET A 47 7.81 2.47 0.75
CA MET A 47 7.47 3.83 0.34
C MET A 47 8.63 4.77 0.64
N ALA A 48 8.67 5.91 -0.04
CA ALA A 48 9.65 6.96 0.26
C ALA A 48 9.20 7.90 1.39
N GLN A 49 8.10 7.55 2.08
CA GLN A 49 7.49 8.37 3.12
C GLN A 49 6.78 7.51 4.16
N GLU A 50 6.63 8.06 5.36
CA GLU A 50 5.81 7.49 6.42
C GLU A 50 4.32 7.48 6.04
N ARG A 51 3.55 6.61 6.70
CA ARG A 51 2.09 6.56 6.59
C ARG A 51 1.48 7.91 6.99
N ARG A 52 0.40 8.31 6.30
CA ARG A 52 -0.39 9.50 6.63
C ARG A 52 -1.66 9.11 7.38
N VAL A 53 -2.10 9.95 8.31
CA VAL A 53 -3.41 9.80 8.93
C VAL A 53 -4.44 10.51 8.06
N CYS A 54 -5.49 9.80 7.66
CA CYS A 54 -6.62 10.41 6.96
C CYS A 54 -7.25 11.46 7.86
N ALA A 55 -7.26 12.72 7.42
CA ALA A 55 -7.78 13.84 8.21
C ALA A 55 -9.29 13.73 8.51
N HIS A 56 -10.02 12.95 7.71
CA HIS A 56 -11.47 12.80 7.85
C HIS A 56 -11.87 11.65 8.79
N CYS A 57 -11.28 10.46 8.63
CA CYS A 57 -11.71 9.27 9.39
C CYS A 57 -10.64 8.69 10.34
N GLY A 58 -9.42 9.23 10.34
CA GLY A 58 -8.33 8.78 11.23
C GLY A 58 -7.67 7.45 10.83
N LYS A 59 -8.09 6.81 9.73
CA LYS A 59 -7.38 5.65 9.16
C LYS A 59 -5.98 6.05 8.69
N TYR A 60 -4.98 5.23 9.00
CA TYR A 60 -3.63 5.41 8.44
C TYR A 60 -3.57 4.92 6.99
N SER A 61 -2.81 5.61 6.16
CA SER A 61 -2.59 5.23 4.77
C SER A 61 -1.91 3.88 4.71
N GLY A 62 -2.31 3.04 3.76
CA GLY A 62 -1.87 1.64 3.71
C GLY A 62 -1.79 1.05 2.32
N LEU A 63 -1.29 -0.18 2.24
CA LEU A 63 -1.31 -0.95 0.99
C LEU A 63 -2.73 -1.21 0.51
N ASP A 64 -3.68 -1.31 1.44
CA ASP A 64 -5.10 -1.48 1.13
C ASP A 64 -5.68 -0.25 0.40
N ASP A 65 -5.22 0.96 0.72
CA ASP A 65 -5.56 2.17 -0.04
C ASP A 65 -5.03 2.09 -1.46
N LEU A 66 -3.77 1.69 -1.62
CA LEU A 66 -3.12 1.57 -2.93
C LEU A 66 -3.87 0.57 -3.82
N VAL A 67 -4.20 -0.61 -3.28
CA VAL A 67 -5.00 -1.63 -3.97
C VAL A 67 -6.40 -1.11 -4.29
N HIS A 68 -7.10 -0.51 -3.31
CA HIS A 68 -8.42 0.06 -3.52
C HIS A 68 -8.43 1.11 -4.64
N ASN A 69 -7.43 2.00 -4.67
CA ASN A 69 -7.33 3.06 -5.67
C ASN A 69 -7.09 2.46 -7.07
N ALA A 70 -6.17 1.49 -7.18
CA ALA A 70 -5.87 0.84 -8.45
C ALA A 70 -7.11 0.14 -9.06
N LEU A 71 -7.90 -0.53 -8.23
CA LEU A 71 -9.12 -1.21 -8.66
C LEU A 71 -10.26 -0.23 -8.96
N THR A 72 -10.55 0.71 -8.04
CA THR A 72 -11.66 1.67 -8.18
C THR A 72 -11.46 2.60 -9.38
N LEU A 73 -10.22 2.97 -9.70
CA LEU A 73 -9.90 3.79 -10.87
C LEU A 73 -9.75 2.97 -12.17
N GLY A 74 -9.86 1.64 -12.12
CA GLY A 74 -9.71 0.76 -13.27
C GLY A 74 -8.31 0.74 -13.88
N ILE A 75 -7.28 1.08 -13.10
CA ILE A 75 -5.87 1.13 -13.56
C ILE A 75 -5.32 -0.28 -13.74
N HIS A 76 -5.68 -1.19 -12.82
CA HIS A 76 -5.22 -2.58 -12.81
C HIS A 76 -6.39 -3.53 -12.55
N SER A 77 -6.30 -4.75 -13.07
CA SER A 77 -7.25 -5.83 -12.79
C SER A 77 -6.98 -6.49 -11.44
N ASP A 78 -7.98 -7.19 -10.89
CA ASP A 78 -7.86 -8.03 -9.69
C ASP A 78 -6.66 -8.99 -9.82
N ASP A 79 -6.53 -9.68 -10.97
CA ASP A 79 -5.45 -10.64 -11.24
C ASP A 79 -4.05 -9.99 -11.23
N PHE A 80 -3.91 -8.81 -11.84
CA PHE A 80 -2.64 -8.10 -11.85
C PHE A 80 -2.23 -7.67 -10.44
N MET A 81 -3.19 -7.15 -9.67
CA MET A 81 -2.92 -6.74 -8.29
C MET A 81 -2.56 -7.95 -7.41
N LEU A 82 -3.22 -9.10 -7.60
CA LEU A 82 -2.86 -10.31 -6.86
C LEU A 82 -1.45 -10.80 -7.23
N ASP A 83 -1.07 -10.77 -8.50
CA ASP A 83 0.29 -11.11 -8.94
C ASP A 83 1.35 -10.19 -8.31
N VAL A 84 1.07 -8.89 -8.19
CA VAL A 84 1.93 -7.93 -7.47
C VAL A 84 2.03 -8.29 -5.98
N LEU A 85 0.92 -8.68 -5.36
CA LEU A 85 0.87 -9.04 -3.94
C LEU A 85 1.48 -10.41 -3.61
N GLN A 86 1.79 -11.21 -4.63
CA GLN A 86 2.43 -12.52 -4.50
C GLN A 86 3.90 -12.50 -4.87
N HIS A 87 4.26 -11.67 -5.84
CA HIS A 87 5.55 -11.71 -6.51
C HIS A 87 6.25 -10.35 -6.57
N GLY A 88 5.71 -9.33 -5.88
CA GLY A 88 6.27 -7.99 -5.83
C GLY A 88 5.89 -7.08 -7.02
N PRO A 89 6.28 -5.80 -6.96
CA PRO A 89 5.96 -4.82 -8.01
C PRO A 89 6.59 -5.21 -9.36
N LYS A 90 5.86 -4.98 -10.45
CA LYS A 90 6.29 -5.39 -11.80
C LYS A 90 7.02 -4.29 -12.57
N ASN A 91 6.79 -3.03 -12.21
CA ASN A 91 7.38 -1.86 -12.85
C ASN A 91 7.50 -0.71 -11.84
N PRO A 92 8.35 0.29 -12.11
CA PRO A 92 8.26 1.58 -11.43
C PRO A 92 6.85 2.16 -11.58
N SER A 93 6.38 2.84 -10.55
CA SER A 93 5.11 3.56 -10.60
C SER A 93 5.34 5.03 -10.29
N PRO A 94 4.71 5.95 -11.05
CA PRO A 94 4.84 7.36 -10.80
C PRO A 94 4.20 7.74 -9.44
N PRO A 95 4.61 8.89 -8.87
CA PRO A 95 3.93 9.46 -7.72
C PRO A 95 2.46 9.75 -8.04
N HIS A 96 1.55 9.43 -7.11
CA HIS A 96 0.12 9.68 -7.28
C HIS A 96 -0.55 10.07 -5.96
N ASN A 97 -1.69 10.75 -6.08
CA ASN A 97 -2.55 11.02 -4.93
C ASN A 97 -3.19 9.71 -4.47
N LEU A 98 -3.46 9.58 -3.18
CA LEU A 98 -4.01 8.37 -2.59
C LEU A 98 -5.32 8.67 -1.86
N LEU A 99 -6.40 8.01 -2.25
CA LEU A 99 -7.69 8.08 -1.58
C LEU A 99 -7.76 7.05 -0.43
N CYS A 100 -8.36 7.43 0.68
CA CYS A 100 -8.59 6.57 1.82
C CYS A 100 -9.68 5.53 1.50
N SER A 101 -9.33 4.25 1.53
CA SER A 101 -10.20 3.12 1.22
C SER A 101 -11.41 3.00 2.15
N ASN A 102 -11.38 3.65 3.32
CA ASN A 102 -12.47 3.64 4.29
C ASN A 102 -13.51 4.74 4.07
N CYS A 103 -13.13 5.91 3.56
CA CYS A 103 -14.05 7.06 3.45
C CYS A 103 -14.02 7.80 2.12
N GLY A 104 -13.14 7.44 1.20
CA GLY A 104 -12.99 8.06 -0.12
C GLY A 104 -12.20 9.37 -0.13
N GLU A 105 -11.93 9.99 1.02
CA GLU A 105 -11.22 11.27 1.10
C GLU A 105 -9.74 11.12 0.73
N GLN A 106 -9.16 12.14 0.08
CA GLN A 106 -7.75 12.12 -0.32
C GLN A 106 -6.84 12.29 0.92
N HIS A 107 -5.81 11.44 1.03
CA HIS A 107 -4.72 11.67 1.97
C HIS A 107 -3.88 12.87 1.54
N GLU A 108 -3.35 13.63 2.51
CA GLU A 108 -2.49 14.76 2.24
C GLU A 108 -1.14 14.33 1.61
N GLY A 109 -0.79 14.96 0.49
CA GLY A 109 0.46 14.75 -0.22
C GLY A 109 0.36 13.78 -1.41
N THR A 110 1.52 13.50 -1.98
CA THR A 110 1.68 12.56 -3.10
C THR A 110 2.48 11.36 -2.62
N PHE A 111 2.12 10.16 -3.08
CA PHE A 111 2.66 8.90 -2.60
C PHE A 111 3.46 8.23 -3.71
N TYR A 112 4.65 7.74 -3.38
CA TYR A 112 5.47 6.96 -4.29
C TYR A 112 6.26 5.88 -3.55
N TRP A 113 6.40 4.75 -4.23
CA TRP A 113 7.24 3.62 -3.86
C TRP A 113 8.68 3.89 -4.32
N ILE A 114 9.65 3.30 -3.64
CA ILE A 114 11.05 3.37 -4.08
C ILE A 114 11.24 2.31 -5.18
N PRO A 115 11.45 2.69 -6.45
CA PRO A 115 11.27 1.81 -7.61
C PRO A 115 12.32 0.72 -7.75
N ASN A 116 13.48 0.84 -7.09
CA ASN A 116 14.61 -0.08 -7.20
C ASN A 116 14.74 -1.02 -5.99
N ILE A 117 13.68 -1.15 -5.19
CA ILE A 117 13.70 -1.99 -3.99
C ILE A 117 12.56 -2.99 -4.03
N ASP A 118 12.94 -4.26 -4.03
CA ASP A 118 12.01 -5.35 -3.97
C ASP A 118 11.26 -5.36 -2.63
N TRP A 119 9.96 -5.59 -2.70
CA TRP A 119 9.13 -5.77 -1.51
C TRP A 119 9.26 -7.21 -1.01
N ILE A 120 10.48 -7.60 -0.59
CA ILE A 120 10.75 -8.90 0.02
C ILE A 120 10.55 -8.80 1.55
#